data_AF-A0A7X0BR73-F1
#
_entry.id   AF-A0A7X0BR73-F1
#
_cell.length_a   1.000
_cell.length_b   1.000
_cell.length_c   1.000
_cell.angle_alpha   90.00
_cell.angle_beta   90.00
_cell.angle_gamma   90.00
#
_symmetry.space_group_name_H-M   'P 1'
#
loop_
_entity.id
_entity.type
_entity.pdbx_description
1 polymer ?
#
loop_
_entity_poly.entity_id
_entity_poly.type
_entity_poly.pdbx_seq_one_letter_code
_entity_poly.pdbx_strand_id
1 'polypeptide(L)' 'MNSEIIARLEQSLVQEGALDADSARTLDSSDLSLAERELLQRFRQLSRRQQNALVALIAHDAEMSATDD' A
#
# COMPACT_ATOMS: atom_id res chain seq x y z
N MET A 1 -4.87 18.46 7.98
CA MET A 1 -5.90 18.80 6.97
C MET A 1 -5.89 17.80 5.81
N ASN A 2 -4.82 17.66 5.03
CA ASN A 2 -4.75 16.61 3.99
C ASN A 2 -4.92 15.18 4.54
N SER A 3 -4.35 14.89 5.72
CA SER A 3 -4.48 13.59 6.39
C SER A 3 -5.86 13.32 6.98
N GLU A 4 -6.59 14.36 7.37
CA GLU A 4 -7.95 14.23 7.95
C GLU A 4 -8.99 14.01 6.86
N ILE A 5 -8.82 14.67 5.71
CA ILE A 5 -9.68 14.49 4.52
C ILE A 5 -9.56 13.05 4.00
N ILE A 6 -8.35 12.49 3.98
CA ILE A 6 -8.12 11.11 3.50
C ILE A 6 -8.66 10.09 4.49
N ALA A 7 -8.44 10.26 5.79
CA ALA A 7 -9.02 9.38 6.81
C ALA A 7 -10.55 9.38 6.79
N ARG A 8 -11.18 10.53 6.50
CA ARG A 8 -12.64 10.63 6.33
C ARG A 8 -13.12 9.98 5.04
N LEU A 9 -12.37 10.12 3.94
CA LEU A 9 -12.69 9.45 2.67
C LEU A 9 -12.55 7.94 2.79
N GLU A 10 -11.49 7.45 3.44
CA GLU A 10 -11.29 6.03 3.74
C GLU A 10 -12.43 5.50 4.62
N GLN A 11 -12.82 6.21 5.68
CA GLN A 11 -13.97 5.84 6.52
C GLN A 11 -15.30 5.85 5.75
N SER A 12 -15.51 6.83 4.87
CA SER A 12 -16.72 6.94 4.06
C SER A 12 -16.83 5.79 3.06
N LEU A 13 -15.72 5.48 2.36
CA LEU A 13 -15.63 4.36 1.43
C LEU A 13 -15.78 2.99 2.14
N VAL A 14 -15.33 2.88 3.39
CA VAL A 14 -15.56 1.69 4.22
C VAL A 14 -17.02 1.56 4.64
N GLN A 15 -17.68 2.67 4.99
CA GLN A 15 -19.11 2.67 5.31
C GLN A 15 -20.01 2.41 4.10
N GLU A 16 -19.61 2.86 2.91
CA GLU A 16 -20.32 2.61 1.64
C GLU A 16 -20.12 1.19 1.09
N GLY A 17 -19.35 0.34 1.78
CA GLY A 17 -19.08 -1.05 1.37
C GLY A 17 -18.17 -1.17 0.14
N ALA A 18 -17.53 -0.08 -0.28
CA ALA A 18 -16.58 -0.06 -1.40
C ALA A 18 -15.16 -0.45 -0.97
N LEU A 19 -14.79 -0.15 0.28
CA LEU A 19 -13.63 -0.69 0.97
C LEU A 19 -14.14 -1.61 2.07
N ASP A 20 -14.32 -2.88 1.78
CA ASP A 20 -14.67 -3.80 2.85
C ASP A 20 -13.59 -3.70 3.95
N ALA A 21 -13.95 -3.65 5.23
CA ALA A 21 -12.96 -3.68 6.31
C ALA A 21 -12.10 -4.96 6.21
N ASP A 22 -12.62 -5.99 5.52
CA ASP A 22 -11.89 -7.16 5.11
C ASP A 22 -10.88 -6.90 3.98
N SER A 23 -11.03 -5.92 3.09
CA SER A 23 -10.08 -5.66 1.98
C SER A 23 -8.65 -5.34 2.44
N ALA A 24 -8.50 -4.65 3.57
CA ALA A 24 -7.20 -4.44 4.21
C ALA A 24 -6.59 -5.73 4.77
N ARG A 25 -7.42 -6.75 5.00
CA ARG A 25 -7.15 -8.09 5.53
C ARG A 25 -7.03 -9.13 4.41
N THR A 26 -7.71 -8.93 3.29
CA THR A 26 -7.61 -9.68 2.02
C THR A 26 -6.30 -9.36 1.32
N LEU A 27 -5.68 -8.21 1.59
CA LEU A 27 -4.28 -7.96 1.19
C LEU A 27 -3.27 -8.81 1.98
N ASP A 28 -3.67 -9.40 3.11
CA ASP A 28 -2.90 -10.41 3.88
C ASP A 28 -3.41 -11.85 3.58
N SER A 29 -3.91 -12.08 2.36
CA SER A 29 -4.45 -13.37 1.89
C SER A 29 -3.43 -14.51 1.99
N SER A 30 -3.92 -15.75 2.15
CA SER A 30 -3.14 -17.02 2.16
C SER A 30 -2.20 -17.21 0.98
N ASP A 31 -2.42 -16.49 -0.11
CA ASP A 31 -1.63 -16.58 -1.33
C ASP A 31 -0.27 -15.87 -1.24
N LEU A 32 -0.08 -14.99 -0.26
CA LEU A 32 1.20 -14.35 0.02
C LEU A 32 2.03 -15.18 0.97
N SER A 33 3.30 -15.40 0.61
CA SER A 33 4.29 -16.01 1.49
C SER A 33 4.48 -15.17 2.76
N LEU A 34 5.02 -15.80 3.81
CA LEU A 34 5.30 -15.12 5.08
C LEU A 34 6.14 -13.85 4.88
N ALA A 35 7.13 -13.92 4.00
CA ALA A 35 8.03 -12.81 3.70
C ALA A 35 7.31 -11.63 3.02
N GLU A 36 6.39 -11.91 2.09
CA GLU A 36 5.63 -10.87 1.39
C GLU A 36 4.65 -10.16 2.33
N ARG A 37 4.02 -10.93 3.24
CA ARG A 37 3.16 -10.35 4.28
C ARG A 37 3.95 -9.45 5.22
N GLU A 38 5.12 -9.90 5.68
CA GLU A 38 5.99 -9.07 6.52
C GLU A 38 6.41 -7.79 5.81
N LEU A 39 6.76 -7.88 4.52
CA LEU A 39 7.10 -6.72 3.71
C LEU A 39 5.94 -5.71 3.63
N LEU A 40 4.74 -6.19 3.32
CA LEU A 40 3.54 -5.34 3.26
C LEU A 40 3.21 -4.71 4.62
N GLN A 41 3.32 -5.48 5.71
CA GLN A 41 3.10 -4.98 7.05
C GLN A 41 4.11 -3.88 7.42
N ARG A 42 5.39 -4.07 7.08
CA ARG A 42 6.44 -3.06 7.27
C ARG A 42 6.20 -1.82 6.42
N PHE A 43 5.78 -2.00 5.17
CA PHE A 43 5.43 -0.89 4.28
C PHE A 43 4.28 -0.04 4.83
N ARG A 44 3.24 -0.67 5.36
CA ARG A 44 2.10 0.02 5.99
C ARG A 44 2.46 0.77 7.28
N GLN A 45 3.52 0.37 7.96
CA GLN A 45 4.04 1.07 9.15
C GLN A 45 4.81 2.36 8.80
N LEU A 46 5.23 2.54 7.55
CA LEU A 46 5.94 3.74 7.12
C LEU A 46 5.00 4.94 7.01
N SER A 47 5.54 6.15 7.18
CA SER A 47 4.77 7.37 6.88
C SER A 47 4.40 7.43 5.39
N ARG A 48 3.29 8.09 5.05
CA ARG A 48 2.84 8.20 3.65
C ARG A 48 3.88 8.80 2.71
N ARG A 49 4.70 9.73 3.21
CA ARG A 49 5.83 10.30 2.46
C ARG A 49 6.88 9.23 2.14
N GLN A 50 7.21 8.38 3.12
CA GLN A 50 8.17 7.29 2.95
C GLN A 50 7.61 6.19 2.03
N GLN A 51 6.34 5.83 2.17
CA GLN A 51 5.67 4.88 1.26
C GLN A 51 5.76 5.35 -0.20
N ASN A 52 5.37 6.60 -0.47
CA ASN A 52 5.42 7.17 -1.81
C ASN A 52 6.85 7.24 -2.37
N ALA A 53 7.83 7.57 -1.52
CA ALA A 53 9.23 7.58 -1.93
C ALA A 53 9.74 6.18 -2.28
N LEU A 54 9.34 5.16 -1.52
CA LEU A 54 9.68 3.76 -1.77
C LEU A 54 9.07 3.26 -3.08
N VAL A 55 7.79 3.56 -3.33
CA VAL A 55 7.12 3.19 -4.59
C VAL A 55 7.79 3.88 -5.78
N ALA A 56 8.12 5.16 -5.68
CA ALA A 56 8.81 5.90 -6.74
C ALA A 56 10.22 5.34 -7.01
N LEU A 57 10.94 4.95 -5.97
CA LEU A 57 12.26 4.33 -6.10
C LEU A 57 12.17 2.98 -6.82
N ILE A 58 11.22 2.13 -6.44
CA ILE A 58 11.02 0.81 -7.08
C ILE A 58 10.61 0.97 -8.54
N ALA A 59 9.71 1.90 -8.86
CA ALA A 59 9.30 2.17 -10.24
C ALA A 59 10.48 2.64 -11.09
N HIS A 60 11.30 3.55 -10.56
CA HIS A 60 12.50 4.03 -11.24
C HIS A 60 13.53 2.92 -11.46
N ASP A 61 13.76 2.07 -10.46
CA ASP A 61 14.68 0.94 -10.55
C ASP A 61 14.22 -0.10 -11.58
N ALA A 62 12.90 -0.37 -11.64
CA ALA A 62 12.32 -1.26 -12.64
C ALA A 62 12.45 -0.71 -14.07
N GLU A 63 12.25 0.61 -14.26
CA GLU A 63 12.45 1.27 -15.55
C GLU A 63 13.92 1.24 -15.99
N MET A 64 14.85 1.47 -15.06
CA MET A 64 16.29 1.42 -15.32
C MET A 64 16.76 -0.01 -15.64
N SER A 65 16.28 -1.01 -14.90
CA SER A 65 16.58 -2.42 -15.15
C SER A 65 16.01 -2.90 -16.49
N ALA A 66 14.87 -2.38 -16.93
CA ALA A 66 14.26 -2.70 -18.21
C ALA A 66 14.93 -2.00 -19.42
N THR A 67 15.81 -1.02 -19.17
CA THR A 67 16.55 -0.29 -20.23
C THR A 67 17.93 -0.91 -20.49
N ASP A 68 18.41 -1.78 -19.59
CA ASP A 68 19.74 -2.42 -19.64
C ASP A 68 19.70 -3.86 -20.23
N ASP A 69 18.56 -4.29 -20.77
CA ASP A 69 18.31 -5.56 -21.52
C ASP A 69 17.95 -5.24 -22.98
#